data_AF-A0A6J1P5V2-F1
#
_entry.id   AF-A0A6J1P5V2-F1
#
_cell.length_a   1.000
_cell.length_b   1.000
_cell.length_c   1.000
_cell.angle_alpha   90.00
_cell.angle_beta   90.00
_cell.angle_gamma   90.00
#
_symmetry.space_group_name_H-M   'P 1'
#
loop_
_entity.id
_entity.type
_entity.pdbx_description
1 polymer ?
#
loop_
_entity_poly.entity_id
_entity_poly.type
_entity_poly.pdbx_seq_one_letter_code
_entity_poly.pdbx_strand_id
1 'polypeptide(L)'
;MGAITYHVHFRIIGSAVALLLHAGNSIAMFLALRGDILKDPDIANLHATQYRYITIWNVAFQIAYSVMNLVCDIPLVLKVKEESSSIFYILKYVRKYRKIVYGGVIFPTGITITLIFWPFFIINRELVFPAFIDKALSYTSNHIMHTAIALVALWELIFLPRSKPRSHMLYLAHMAGIYFTYIYVLLANYAERGSWPYPMFNDLYGTIYFPIVIAAFGLIYVVMYFAQWPLTSLIYNNSSRYYKRTEKIR
;
A
#
# COMPACT_ATOMS: atom_id res chain seq x y z
N MET A 1 -27.27 1.49 -13.17
CA MET A 1 -27.04 2.39 -12.02
C MET A 1 -26.96 1.64 -10.66
N GLY A 2 -27.48 0.42 -10.52
CA GLY A 2 -27.56 -0.30 -9.23
C GLY A 2 -26.26 -0.91 -8.66
N ALA A 3 -25.31 -1.36 -9.49
CA ALA A 3 -24.10 -2.03 -9.00
C ALA A 3 -23.08 -1.08 -8.32
N ILE A 4 -23.02 0.19 -8.77
CA ILE A 4 -22.06 1.19 -8.24
C ILE A 4 -22.46 1.63 -6.84
N THR A 5 -23.77 1.72 -6.57
CA THR A 5 -24.36 2.12 -5.30
C THR A 5 -24.35 0.98 -4.28
N TYR A 6 -24.56 -0.28 -4.70
CA TYR A 6 -24.59 -1.41 -3.76
C TYR A 6 -23.25 -1.58 -3.00
N HIS A 7 -22.12 -1.37 -3.68
CA HIS A 7 -20.81 -1.53 -3.05
C HIS A 7 -20.34 -0.31 -2.24
N VAL A 8 -21.04 0.82 -2.26
CA VAL A 8 -20.55 2.05 -1.60
C VAL A 8 -20.37 1.88 -0.10
N HIS A 9 -21.28 1.14 0.55
CA HIS A 9 -21.19 0.87 1.99
C HIS A 9 -19.98 0.00 2.33
N PHE A 10 -19.72 -1.05 1.54
CA PHE A 10 -18.52 -1.90 1.70
C PHE A 10 -17.21 -1.12 1.47
N ARG A 11 -17.20 -0.17 0.52
CA ARG A 11 -16.05 0.71 0.30
C ARG A 11 -15.80 1.64 1.47
N ILE A 12 -16.85 2.26 2.01
CA ILE A 12 -16.75 3.15 3.17
C ILE A 12 -16.27 2.38 4.40
N ILE A 13 -16.89 1.22 4.69
CA ILE A 13 -16.49 0.36 5.81
C ILE A 13 -15.03 -0.07 5.67
N GLY A 14 -14.65 -0.60 4.50
CA GLY A 14 -13.26 -1.00 4.25
C GLY A 14 -12.26 0.14 4.41
N SER A 15 -12.60 1.34 3.93
CA SER A 15 -11.74 2.51 4.05
C SER A 15 -11.66 3.03 5.49
N ALA A 16 -12.77 3.00 6.24
CA ALA A 16 -12.78 3.37 7.65
C ALA A 16 -11.95 2.39 8.49
N VAL A 17 -12.11 1.09 8.26
CA VAL A 17 -11.32 0.05 8.94
C VAL A 17 -9.84 0.18 8.60
N ALA A 18 -9.48 0.35 7.31
CA ALA A 18 -8.11 0.55 6.90
C ALA A 18 -7.49 1.80 7.53
N LEU A 19 -8.23 2.91 7.56
CA LEU A 19 -7.80 4.15 8.19
C LEU A 19 -7.53 3.96 9.69
N LEU A 20 -8.50 3.40 10.41
CA LEU A 20 -8.37 3.15 11.86
C LEU A 20 -7.22 2.19 12.16
N LEU A 21 -7.08 1.12 11.38
CA LEU A 21 -6.02 0.13 11.55
C LEU A 21 -4.64 0.75 11.37
N HIS A 22 -4.42 1.47 10.27
CA HIS A 22 -3.10 2.02 9.98
C HIS A 22 -2.78 3.25 10.83
N ALA A 23 -3.72 4.17 11.03
CA ALA A 23 -3.51 5.34 11.90
C ALA A 23 -3.36 4.93 13.36
N GLY A 24 -4.19 3.99 13.83
CA GLY A 24 -4.10 3.42 15.18
C GLY A 24 -2.77 2.73 15.40
N ASN A 25 -2.29 1.93 14.43
CA ASN A 25 -0.96 1.32 14.52
C ASN A 25 0.16 2.36 14.53
N SER A 26 0.08 3.40 13.70
CA SER A 26 1.07 4.49 13.72
C SER A 26 1.12 5.21 15.08
N ILE A 27 -0.03 5.45 15.70
CA ILE A 27 -0.10 6.01 17.06
C ILE A 27 0.52 5.04 18.07
N ALA A 28 0.16 3.75 18.01
CA ALA A 28 0.71 2.73 18.91
C ALA A 28 2.23 2.64 18.81
N MET A 29 2.79 2.60 17.59
CA MET A 29 4.24 2.61 17.36
C MET A 29 4.90 3.89 17.90
N PHE A 30 4.28 5.04 17.67
CA PHE A 30 4.79 6.32 18.17
C PHE A 30 4.83 6.37 19.70
N LEU A 31 3.81 5.81 20.36
CA LEU A 31 3.78 5.73 21.82
C LEU A 31 4.77 4.68 22.35
N ALA A 32 4.96 3.57 21.65
CA ALA A 32 5.92 2.52 22.01
C ALA A 32 7.37 3.00 21.90
N LEU A 33 7.67 3.93 20.99
CA LEU A 33 9.00 4.53 20.79
C LEU A 33 9.19 5.82 21.61
N ARG A 34 8.80 5.81 22.89
CA ARG A 34 9.00 6.94 23.82
C ARG A 34 9.61 6.50 25.15
N GLY A 35 10.31 7.43 25.79
CA GLY A 35 10.86 7.23 27.13
C GLY A 35 12.11 6.35 27.14
N ASP A 36 12.25 5.54 28.19
CA ASP A 36 13.48 4.83 28.52
C ASP A 36 13.91 3.77 27.50
N ILE A 37 12.99 3.30 26.64
CA ILE A 37 13.34 2.37 25.55
C ILE A 37 14.34 2.97 24.56
N LEU A 38 14.37 4.30 24.41
CA LEU A 38 15.31 5.01 23.55
C LEU A 38 16.74 5.07 24.14
N LYS A 39 16.96 4.56 25.36
CA LYS A 39 18.32 4.37 25.90
C LYS A 39 19.02 3.19 25.22
N ASP A 40 18.28 2.27 24.61
CA ASP A 40 18.83 1.21 23.78
C ASP A 40 19.32 1.80 22.44
N PRO A 41 20.62 1.69 22.10
CA PRO A 41 21.19 2.30 20.89
C PRO A 41 20.54 1.81 19.59
N ASP A 42 20.14 0.55 19.52
CA ASP A 42 19.53 -0.02 18.32
C ASP A 42 18.12 0.57 18.11
N ILE A 43 17.38 0.75 19.21
CA ILE A 43 16.05 1.36 19.18
C ILE A 43 16.14 2.86 18.88
N ALA A 44 17.12 3.56 19.45
CA ALA A 44 17.37 4.97 19.13
C ALA A 44 17.68 5.15 17.64
N ASN A 45 18.52 4.29 17.06
CA ASN A 45 18.84 4.32 15.64
C ASN A 45 17.63 3.96 14.76
N LEU A 46 16.86 2.94 15.14
CA LEU A 46 15.59 2.59 14.47
C LEU A 46 14.63 3.78 14.48
N HIS A 47 14.42 4.42 15.63
CA HIS A 47 13.56 5.59 15.76
C HIS A 47 14.04 6.76 14.87
N ALA A 48 15.34 7.00 14.80
CA ALA A 48 15.93 8.05 13.95
C ALA A 48 15.87 7.73 12.44
N THR A 49 15.76 6.46 12.05
CA THR A 49 15.81 6.02 10.65
C THR A 49 14.51 5.43 10.13
N GLN A 50 13.47 5.28 10.96
CA GLN A 50 12.22 4.62 10.60
C GLN A 50 11.59 5.17 9.30
N TYR A 51 11.73 6.47 9.05
CA TYR A 51 11.23 7.10 7.84
C TYR A 51 11.92 6.63 6.54
N ARG A 52 13.02 5.85 6.62
CA ARG A 52 13.75 5.28 5.48
C ARG A 52 13.28 3.86 5.12
N TYR A 53 12.33 3.30 5.85
CA TYR A 53 11.72 2.00 5.56
C TYR A 53 10.52 2.17 4.63
N ILE A 54 10.48 1.44 3.51
CA ILE A 54 9.37 1.52 2.54
C ILE A 54 8.03 1.15 3.18
N THR A 55 8.05 0.28 4.20
CA THR A 55 6.84 -0.11 4.92
C THR A 55 6.18 1.09 5.63
N ILE A 56 6.98 2.03 6.16
CA ILE A 56 6.44 3.27 6.76
C ILE A 56 5.80 4.16 5.70
N TRP A 57 6.41 4.26 4.52
CA TRP A 57 5.83 5.01 3.40
C TRP A 57 4.52 4.39 2.94
N ASN A 58 4.48 3.07 2.82
CA ASN A 58 3.28 2.37 2.41
C ASN A 58 2.15 2.54 3.43
N VAL A 59 2.42 2.47 4.74
CA VAL A 59 1.41 2.80 5.77
C VAL A 59 0.88 4.23 5.57
N ALA A 60 1.74 5.21 5.31
CA ALA A 60 1.31 6.57 5.00
C ALA A 60 0.47 6.64 3.71
N PHE A 61 0.83 5.89 2.67
CA PHE A 61 0.03 5.78 1.45
C PHE A 61 -1.35 5.20 1.73
N GLN A 62 -1.45 4.13 2.53
CA GLN A 62 -2.72 3.51 2.90
C GLN A 62 -3.64 4.48 3.68
N ILE A 63 -3.07 5.25 4.62
CA ILE A 63 -3.82 6.28 5.37
C ILE A 63 -4.34 7.36 4.43
N ALA A 64 -3.46 7.97 3.63
CA ALA A 64 -3.83 9.03 2.70
C ALA A 64 -4.89 8.55 1.68
N TYR A 65 -4.73 7.32 1.21
CA TYR A 65 -5.65 6.70 0.27
C TYR A 65 -7.02 6.39 0.89
N SER A 66 -7.04 5.91 2.13
CA SER A 66 -8.28 5.67 2.88
C SER A 66 -9.06 6.97 3.11
N VAL A 67 -8.37 8.07 3.42
CA VAL A 67 -8.99 9.41 3.50
C VAL A 67 -9.56 9.81 2.13
N MET A 68 -8.79 9.66 1.05
CA MET A 68 -9.26 9.98 -0.30
C MET A 68 -10.50 9.16 -0.71
N ASN A 69 -10.58 7.89 -0.30
CA ASN A 69 -11.76 7.05 -0.50
C ASN A 69 -13.00 7.59 0.21
N LEU A 70 -12.86 7.92 1.50
CA LEU A 70 -13.96 8.45 2.30
C LEU A 70 -14.48 9.77 1.72
N VAL A 71 -13.57 10.68 1.30
CA VAL A 71 -13.92 11.92 0.61
C VAL A 71 -14.69 11.66 -0.69
N CYS A 72 -14.35 10.60 -1.43
CA CYS A 72 -15.03 10.26 -2.68
C CYS A 72 -16.42 9.63 -2.47
N ASP A 73 -16.56 8.76 -1.47
CA ASP A 73 -17.71 7.86 -1.31
C ASP A 73 -18.76 8.36 -0.29
N ILE A 74 -18.38 9.12 0.75
CA ILE A 74 -19.33 9.69 1.73
C ILE A 74 -20.41 10.57 1.04
N PRO A 75 -20.07 11.49 0.12
CA PRO A 75 -21.08 12.32 -0.55
C PRO A 75 -22.12 11.52 -1.33
N LEU A 76 -21.75 10.32 -1.82
CA LEU A 76 -22.67 9.44 -2.55
C LEU A 76 -23.75 8.86 -1.63
N VAL A 77 -23.41 8.55 -0.38
CA VAL A 77 -24.35 8.01 0.62
C VAL A 77 -25.22 9.12 1.22
N LEU A 78 -24.62 10.29 1.46
CA LEU A 78 -25.35 11.46 1.96
C LEU A 78 -26.29 12.10 0.93
N LYS A 79 -26.33 11.57 -0.31
CA LYS A 79 -27.14 12.08 -1.43
C LYS A 79 -26.95 13.59 -1.63
N VAL A 80 -25.73 14.08 -1.42
CA VAL A 80 -25.39 15.49 -1.63
C VAL A 80 -25.70 15.80 -3.09
N LYS A 81 -26.63 16.73 -3.33
CA LYS A 81 -26.99 17.13 -4.68
C LYS A 81 -25.74 17.67 -5.38
N GLU A 82 -25.48 17.17 -6.58
CA GLU A 82 -24.40 17.66 -7.45
C GLU A 82 -24.81 19.03 -8.01
N GLU A 83 -24.88 20.04 -7.13
CA GLU A 83 -25.02 21.43 -7.55
C GLU A 83 -23.70 21.89 -8.18
N SER A 84 -23.79 22.84 -9.11
CA SER A 84 -22.68 23.37 -9.93
C SER A 84 -21.66 24.20 -9.12
N SER A 85 -21.29 23.72 -7.93
CA SER A 85 -20.30 24.27 -7.03
C SER A 85 -18.90 23.73 -7.38
N SER A 86 -17.88 24.54 -7.08
CA SER A 86 -16.46 24.18 -7.27
C SER A 86 -16.06 22.86 -6.59
N ILE A 87 -16.74 22.49 -5.50
CA ILE A 87 -16.52 21.24 -4.75
C ILE A 87 -16.80 20.00 -5.62
N PHE A 88 -17.85 20.04 -6.45
CA PHE A 88 -18.21 18.90 -7.27
C PHE A 88 -17.16 18.61 -8.36
N TYR A 89 -16.62 19.67 -8.98
CA TYR A 89 -15.51 19.54 -9.92
C TYR A 89 -14.30 18.88 -9.26
N ILE A 90 -13.90 19.35 -8.07
CA ILE A 90 -12.80 18.75 -7.31
C ILE A 90 -13.06 17.27 -7.05
N LEU A 91 -14.24 16.88 -6.57
CA LEU A 91 -14.59 15.48 -6.33
C LEU A 91 -14.48 14.62 -7.60
N LYS A 92 -14.86 15.15 -8.77
CA LYS A 92 -14.70 14.43 -10.05
C LYS A 92 -13.22 14.17 -10.37
N TYR A 93 -12.35 15.16 -10.16
CA TYR A 93 -10.90 14.98 -10.34
C TYR A 93 -10.32 13.99 -9.33
N VAL A 94 -10.67 14.11 -8.04
CA VAL A 94 -10.20 13.21 -6.99
C VAL A 94 -10.65 11.76 -7.27
N ARG A 95 -11.90 11.53 -7.68
CA ARG A 95 -12.40 10.19 -8.06
C ARG A 95 -11.64 9.59 -9.24
N LYS A 96 -11.20 10.40 -10.20
CA LYS A 96 -10.39 9.95 -11.33
C LYS A 96 -8.96 9.64 -10.88
N TYR A 97 -8.35 10.55 -10.11
CA TYR A 97 -6.99 10.42 -9.62
C TYR A 97 -6.83 9.24 -8.64
N ARG A 98 -7.85 8.99 -7.81
CA ARG A 98 -7.95 7.82 -6.94
C ARG A 98 -7.63 6.51 -7.66
N LYS A 99 -8.15 6.33 -8.88
CA LYS A 99 -7.90 5.11 -9.67
C LYS A 99 -6.42 4.97 -10.05
N ILE A 100 -5.74 6.08 -10.33
CA ILE A 100 -4.31 6.13 -10.64
C ILE A 100 -3.50 5.81 -9.39
N VAL A 101 -3.79 6.45 -8.26
CA VAL A 101 -3.11 6.19 -6.98
C VAL A 101 -3.28 4.74 -6.56
N TYR A 102 -4.50 4.19 -6.64
CA TYR A 102 -4.73 2.79 -6.36
C TYR A 102 -3.84 1.88 -7.20
N GLY A 103 -3.93 2.01 -8.53
CA GLY A 103 -3.33 1.05 -9.44
C GLY A 103 -1.83 1.22 -9.61
N GLY A 104 -1.32 2.44 -9.45
CA GLY A 104 0.11 2.76 -9.57
C GLY A 104 0.86 2.77 -8.24
N VAL A 105 0.16 2.89 -7.10
CA VAL A 105 0.79 3.02 -5.77
C VAL A 105 0.28 1.91 -4.84
N ILE A 106 -0.99 1.96 -4.45
CA ILE A 106 -1.51 1.17 -3.31
C ILE A 106 -1.45 -0.33 -3.57
N PHE A 107 -1.99 -0.78 -4.70
CA PHE A 107 -2.02 -2.19 -5.03
C PHE A 107 -0.62 -2.76 -5.25
N PRO A 108 0.21 -2.25 -6.20
CA PRO A 108 1.49 -2.88 -6.45
C PRO A 108 2.42 -2.75 -5.25
N THR A 109 2.43 -1.63 -4.50
CA THR A 109 3.33 -1.47 -3.34
C THR A 109 2.93 -2.41 -2.21
N GLY A 110 1.62 -2.45 -1.90
CA GLY A 110 1.09 -3.27 -0.83
C GLY A 110 1.35 -4.76 -1.05
N ILE A 111 1.03 -5.27 -2.24
CA ILE A 111 1.25 -6.68 -2.57
C ILE A 111 2.75 -7.01 -2.61
N THR A 112 3.59 -6.17 -3.22
CA THR A 112 5.03 -6.42 -3.32
C THR A 112 5.71 -6.45 -1.96
N ILE A 113 5.36 -5.54 -1.03
CA ILE A 113 5.89 -5.56 0.34
C ILE A 113 5.54 -6.89 1.01
N THR A 114 4.28 -7.31 0.97
CA THR A 114 3.85 -8.58 1.58
C THR A 114 4.59 -9.78 0.98
N LEU A 115 4.72 -9.84 -0.35
CA LEU A 115 5.36 -10.95 -1.05
C LEU A 115 6.87 -11.03 -0.84
N ILE A 116 7.54 -9.91 -0.62
CA ILE A 116 8.98 -9.90 -0.32
C ILE A 116 9.20 -10.16 1.17
N PHE A 117 8.49 -9.46 2.04
CA PHE A 117 8.74 -9.49 3.49
C PHE A 117 8.60 -10.90 4.08
N TRP A 118 7.49 -11.59 3.82
CA TRP A 118 7.19 -12.84 4.52
C TRP A 118 8.16 -13.99 4.18
N PRO A 119 8.54 -14.23 2.91
CA PRO A 119 9.56 -15.24 2.62
C PRO A 119 10.88 -14.98 3.35
N PHE A 120 11.39 -13.74 3.32
CA PHE A 120 12.60 -13.39 4.08
C PHE A 120 12.40 -13.56 5.58
N PHE A 121 11.27 -13.08 6.12
CA PHE A 121 10.95 -13.18 7.53
C PHE A 121 10.91 -14.64 8.04
N ILE A 122 10.29 -15.54 7.26
CA ILE A 122 10.14 -16.96 7.62
C ILE A 122 11.47 -17.72 7.49
N ILE A 123 12.25 -17.45 6.45
CA ILE A 123 13.53 -18.13 6.20
C ILE A 123 14.59 -17.65 7.20
N ASN A 124 14.75 -16.32 7.31
CA ASN A 124 15.66 -15.68 8.26
C ASN A 124 15.23 -14.23 8.50
N ARG A 125 14.49 -14.00 9.60
CA ARG A 125 14.00 -12.67 9.96
C ARG A 125 15.08 -11.62 10.15
N GLU A 126 16.31 -11.99 10.51
CA GLU A 126 17.40 -11.03 10.73
C GLU A 126 17.75 -10.24 9.46
N LEU A 127 17.36 -10.73 8.28
CA LEU A 127 17.57 -10.07 7.00
C LEU A 127 16.70 -8.82 6.79
N VAL A 128 15.51 -8.78 7.40
CA VAL A 128 14.48 -7.74 7.13
C VAL A 128 13.81 -7.18 8.38
N PHE A 129 13.79 -7.95 9.47
CA PHE A 129 13.15 -7.61 10.74
C PHE A 129 13.89 -8.26 11.93
N PRO A 130 15.11 -7.75 12.27
CA PRO A 130 15.91 -8.26 13.38
C PRO A 130 15.19 -8.35 14.71
N ALA A 131 15.60 -9.29 15.57
CA ALA A 131 14.97 -9.54 16.86
C ALA A 131 14.90 -8.30 17.77
N PHE A 132 15.85 -7.36 17.70
CA PHE A 132 15.81 -6.14 18.53
C PHE A 132 14.56 -5.29 18.25
N ILE A 133 14.00 -5.35 17.04
CA ILE A 133 12.81 -4.60 16.66
C ILE A 133 11.58 -5.03 17.49
N ASP A 134 11.56 -6.26 18.02
CA ASP A 134 10.46 -6.76 18.87
C ASP A 134 10.31 -5.95 20.18
N LYS A 135 11.36 -5.24 20.61
CA LYS A 135 11.30 -4.31 21.75
C LYS A 135 10.39 -3.11 21.44
N ALA A 136 10.35 -2.67 20.18
CA ALA A 136 9.59 -1.50 19.73
C ALA A 136 8.28 -1.83 19.02
N LEU A 137 8.23 -2.94 18.27
CA LEU A 137 7.08 -3.31 17.44
C LEU A 137 6.51 -4.64 17.87
N SER A 138 5.20 -4.67 18.12
CA SER A 138 4.49 -5.89 18.44
C SER A 138 4.31 -6.78 17.19
N TYR A 139 4.05 -8.07 17.43
CA TYR A 139 3.65 -9.01 16.38
C TYR A 139 2.42 -8.52 15.59
N THR A 140 1.46 -7.89 16.28
CA THR A 140 0.29 -7.28 15.64
C THR A 140 0.69 -6.13 14.71
N SER A 141 1.59 -5.25 15.15
CA SER A 141 2.11 -4.16 14.29
C SER A 141 2.79 -4.72 13.06
N ASN A 142 3.57 -5.79 13.21
CA ASN A 142 4.21 -6.47 12.09
C ASN A 142 3.17 -6.95 11.05
N HIS A 143 2.09 -7.60 11.47
CA HIS A 143 1.01 -8.02 10.57
C HIS A 143 0.24 -6.84 9.94
N ILE A 144 0.00 -5.77 10.69
CA ILE A 144 -0.65 -4.56 10.13
C ILE A 144 0.20 -3.98 9.00
N MET A 145 1.51 -3.90 9.22
CA MET A 145 2.46 -3.29 8.29
C MET A 145 2.79 -4.17 7.09
N HIS A 146 2.76 -5.51 7.22
CA HIS A 146 3.22 -6.42 6.17
C HIS A 146 2.16 -7.39 5.63
N THR A 147 0.97 -7.48 6.24
CA THR A 147 -0.14 -8.33 5.75
C THR A 147 -1.39 -7.52 5.45
N ALA A 148 -1.84 -6.71 6.41
CA ALA A 148 -3.11 -6.00 6.28
C ALA A 148 -3.12 -5.03 5.08
N ILE A 149 -1.97 -4.43 4.75
CA ILE A 149 -1.79 -3.58 3.56
C ILE A 149 -2.24 -4.28 2.25
N ALA A 150 -1.95 -5.58 2.10
CA ALA A 150 -2.34 -6.36 0.94
C ALA A 150 -3.83 -6.72 0.99
N LEU A 151 -4.33 -7.06 2.18
CA LEU A 151 -5.76 -7.35 2.39
C LEU A 151 -6.64 -6.12 2.09
N VAL A 152 -6.22 -4.93 2.50
CA VAL A 152 -6.89 -3.66 2.18
C VAL A 152 -6.89 -3.41 0.68
N ALA A 153 -5.75 -3.62 0.00
CA ALA A 153 -5.67 -3.48 -1.44
C ALA A 153 -6.60 -4.47 -2.17
N LEU A 154 -6.65 -5.73 -1.73
CA LEU A 154 -7.53 -6.77 -2.29
C LEU A 154 -9.01 -6.49 -2.01
N TRP A 155 -9.36 -6.04 -0.81
CA TRP A 155 -10.72 -5.59 -0.47
C TRP A 155 -11.20 -4.56 -1.48
N GLU A 156 -10.36 -3.56 -1.73
CA GLU A 156 -10.74 -2.53 -2.67
C GLU A 156 -10.78 -3.02 -4.13
N LEU A 157 -9.93 -3.97 -4.53
CA LEU A 157 -10.02 -4.63 -5.83
C LEU A 157 -11.43 -5.20 -6.08
N ILE A 158 -12.02 -5.80 -5.04
CA ILE A 158 -13.33 -6.46 -5.07
C ILE A 158 -14.48 -5.43 -5.09
N PHE A 159 -14.38 -4.36 -4.30
CA PHE A 159 -15.52 -3.46 -4.05
C PHE A 159 -15.51 -2.13 -4.80
N LEU A 160 -14.39 -1.74 -5.43
CA LEU A 160 -14.32 -0.55 -6.29
C LEU A 160 -14.20 -0.93 -7.77
N PRO A 161 -15.33 -0.91 -8.51
CA PRO A 161 -15.35 -1.23 -9.93
C PRO A 161 -14.36 -0.38 -10.73
N ARG A 162 -13.48 -1.06 -11.45
CA ARG A 162 -12.53 -0.44 -12.37
C ARG A 162 -12.29 -1.35 -13.57
N SER A 163 -11.83 -0.74 -14.65
CA SER A 163 -11.37 -1.45 -15.85
C SER A 163 -9.89 -1.16 -16.05
N LYS A 164 -9.23 -2.02 -16.84
CA LYS A 164 -7.88 -1.74 -17.35
C LYS A 164 -7.85 -0.33 -17.98
N PRO A 165 -6.86 0.52 -17.67
CA PRO A 165 -6.78 1.84 -18.25
C PRO A 165 -6.43 1.75 -19.74
N ARG A 166 -6.85 2.73 -20.53
CA ARG A 166 -6.46 2.84 -21.95
C ARG A 166 -4.96 3.11 -22.12
N SER A 167 -4.38 3.84 -21.16
CA SER A 167 -2.95 4.13 -21.10
C SER A 167 -2.42 3.82 -19.70
N HIS A 168 -1.31 3.08 -19.65
CA HIS A 168 -0.62 2.72 -18.41
C HIS A 168 0.39 3.79 -17.96
N MET A 169 0.66 4.81 -18.78
CA MET A 169 1.77 5.76 -18.59
C MET A 169 1.77 6.42 -17.21
N LEU A 170 0.66 7.03 -16.81
CA LEU A 170 0.60 7.77 -15.54
C LEU A 170 0.68 6.84 -14.31
N TYR A 171 0.14 5.63 -14.42
CA TYR A 171 0.20 4.63 -13.36
C TYR A 171 1.64 4.12 -13.17
N LEU A 172 2.30 3.77 -14.28
CA LEU A 172 3.70 3.35 -14.29
C LEU A 172 4.63 4.48 -13.86
N ALA A 173 4.32 5.74 -14.18
CA ALA A 173 5.10 6.89 -13.72
C ALA A 173 5.08 7.03 -12.19
N HIS A 174 3.92 6.85 -11.54
CA HIS A 174 3.85 6.86 -10.07
C HIS A 174 4.61 5.67 -9.46
N MET A 175 4.42 4.48 -10.03
CA MET A 175 5.10 3.26 -9.59
C MET A 175 6.63 3.40 -9.70
N ALA A 176 7.11 3.84 -10.87
CA ALA A 176 8.53 4.08 -11.13
C ALA A 176 9.09 5.18 -10.24
N GLY A 177 8.34 6.27 -10.02
CA GLY A 177 8.71 7.33 -9.10
C GLY A 177 8.98 6.79 -7.70
N ILE A 178 8.05 6.02 -7.13
CA ILE A 178 8.24 5.39 -5.82
C ILE A 178 9.46 4.47 -5.81
N TYR A 179 9.60 3.62 -6.82
CA TYR A 179 10.69 2.65 -6.90
C TYR A 179 12.06 3.32 -6.93
N PHE A 180 12.26 4.28 -7.83
CA PHE A 180 13.55 4.96 -7.97
C PHE A 180 13.83 5.91 -6.80
N THR A 181 12.81 6.59 -6.27
CA THR A 181 12.96 7.37 -5.04
C THR A 181 13.36 6.48 -3.86
N TYR A 182 12.82 5.25 -3.77
CA TYR A 182 13.20 4.34 -2.70
C TYR A 182 14.63 3.80 -2.85
N ILE A 183 15.06 3.45 -4.07
CA ILE A 183 16.46 3.10 -4.34
C ILE A 183 17.38 4.25 -3.93
N TYR A 184 17.03 5.48 -4.30
CA TYR A 184 17.78 6.66 -3.88
C TYR A 184 17.89 6.75 -2.35
N VAL A 185 16.79 6.57 -1.62
CA VAL A 185 16.81 6.59 -0.14
C VAL A 185 17.64 5.46 0.45
N LEU A 186 17.62 4.26 -0.12
CA LEU A 186 18.50 3.16 0.32
C LEU A 186 19.97 3.52 0.16
N LEU A 187 20.36 3.99 -1.03
CA LEU A 187 21.74 4.36 -1.35
C LEU A 187 22.20 5.57 -0.52
N ALA A 188 21.37 6.59 -0.38
CA ALA A 188 21.64 7.76 0.46
C ALA A 188 21.79 7.35 1.93
N ASN A 189 20.99 6.40 2.42
CA ASN A 189 21.13 5.91 3.80
C ASN A 189 22.52 5.32 4.05
N TYR A 190 22.98 4.47 3.14
CA TYR A 190 24.30 3.89 3.24
C TYR A 190 25.41 4.94 3.12
N ALA A 191 25.29 5.87 2.18
CA ALA A 191 26.28 6.93 2.01
C ALA A 191 26.41 7.84 3.24
N GLU A 192 25.30 8.15 3.90
CA GLU A 192 25.26 9.04 5.08
C GLU A 192 25.62 8.33 6.39
N ARG A 193 25.26 7.05 6.54
CA ARG A 193 25.30 6.34 7.83
C ARG A 193 26.13 5.06 7.83
N GLY A 194 26.66 4.63 6.69
CA GLY A 194 27.41 3.37 6.57
C GLY A 194 26.59 2.13 6.90
N SER A 195 25.26 2.20 6.87
CA SER A 195 24.36 1.10 7.23
C SER A 195 23.20 1.00 6.24
N TRP A 196 22.55 -0.16 6.19
CA TRP A 196 21.37 -0.39 5.39
C TRP A 196 20.12 -0.50 6.27
N PRO A 197 18.94 -0.03 5.81
CA PRO A 197 17.69 -0.26 6.54
C PRO A 197 17.34 -1.75 6.67
N TYR A 198 17.80 -2.58 5.73
CA TYR A 198 17.64 -4.03 5.78
C TYR A 198 19.01 -4.70 5.85
N PRO A 199 19.32 -5.47 6.90
CA PRO A 199 20.62 -6.11 7.06
C PRO A 199 21.05 -7.00 5.90
N MET A 200 20.11 -7.56 5.12
CA MET A 200 20.44 -8.34 3.92
C MET A 200 21.37 -7.62 2.95
N PHE A 201 21.33 -6.29 2.90
CA PHE A 201 22.18 -5.53 1.99
C PHE A 201 23.63 -5.41 2.48
N ASN A 202 23.93 -5.66 3.76
CA ASN A 202 25.31 -5.71 4.25
C ASN A 202 26.11 -6.78 3.53
N ASP A 203 25.51 -7.95 3.30
CA ASP A 203 26.18 -9.09 2.68
C ASP A 203 26.20 -9.00 1.15
N LEU A 204 25.23 -8.29 0.56
CA LEU A 204 25.08 -8.18 -0.88
C LEU A 204 25.92 -7.03 -1.47
N TYR A 205 26.03 -5.92 -0.74
CA TYR A 205 26.66 -4.71 -1.24
C TYR A 205 28.14 -4.96 -1.59
N GLY A 206 28.58 -4.46 -2.75
CA GLY A 206 29.92 -4.73 -3.29
C GLY A 206 30.02 -6.03 -4.12
N THR A 207 28.95 -6.84 -4.19
CA THR A 207 28.87 -8.03 -5.04
C THR A 207 27.91 -7.83 -6.22
N ILE A 208 27.93 -8.74 -7.19
CA ILE A 208 26.95 -8.76 -8.29
C ILE A 208 25.51 -9.04 -7.80
N TYR A 209 25.36 -9.62 -6.60
CA TYR A 209 24.04 -9.95 -6.08
C TYR A 209 23.23 -8.72 -5.66
N PHE A 210 23.89 -7.61 -5.28
CA PHE A 210 23.18 -6.36 -4.93
C PHE A 210 22.32 -5.83 -6.10
N PRO A 211 22.86 -5.54 -7.29
CA PRO A 211 22.04 -5.09 -8.41
C PRO A 211 21.05 -6.16 -8.89
N ILE A 212 21.36 -7.45 -8.76
CA ILE A 212 20.44 -8.54 -9.11
C ILE A 212 19.21 -8.52 -8.19
N VAL A 213 19.39 -8.41 -6.88
CA VAL A 213 18.29 -8.39 -5.91
C VAL A 213 17.43 -7.14 -6.09
N ILE A 214 18.05 -5.97 -6.29
CA ILE A 214 17.32 -4.74 -6.63
C ILE A 214 16.49 -4.96 -7.91
N ALA A 215 17.08 -5.44 -8.99
CA ALA A 215 16.37 -5.72 -10.24
C ALA A 215 15.23 -6.74 -10.06
N ALA A 216 15.44 -7.78 -9.25
CA ALA A 216 14.41 -8.78 -8.94
C ALA A 216 13.22 -8.15 -8.19
N PHE A 217 13.46 -7.29 -7.20
CA PHE A 217 12.38 -6.56 -6.52
C PHE A 217 11.63 -5.62 -7.47
N GLY A 218 12.35 -4.92 -8.36
CA GLY A 218 11.74 -4.12 -9.42
C GLY A 218 10.86 -4.95 -10.37
N LEU A 219 11.34 -6.14 -10.76
CA LEU A 219 10.58 -7.07 -11.59
C LEU A 219 9.30 -7.54 -10.87
N ILE A 220 9.39 -7.95 -9.60
CA ILE A 220 8.22 -8.32 -8.80
C ILE A 220 7.22 -7.16 -8.76
N TYR A 221 7.69 -5.93 -8.55
CA TYR A 221 6.85 -4.74 -8.48
C TYR A 221 6.10 -4.48 -9.80
N VAL A 222 6.79 -4.60 -10.95
CA VAL A 222 6.19 -4.51 -12.29
C VAL A 222 5.18 -5.64 -12.53
N VAL A 223 5.51 -6.88 -12.16
CA VAL A 223 4.61 -8.03 -12.34
C VAL A 223 3.34 -7.83 -11.51
N MET A 224 3.46 -7.38 -10.25
CA MET A 224 2.30 -7.10 -9.39
C MET A 224 1.43 -5.97 -9.94
N TYR A 225 2.04 -4.94 -10.52
CA TYR A 225 1.30 -3.91 -11.24
C TYR A 225 0.45 -4.49 -12.38
N PHE A 226 1.00 -5.37 -13.22
CA PHE A 226 0.25 -5.94 -14.33
C PHE A 226 -0.76 -7.00 -13.89
N ALA A 227 -0.46 -7.77 -12.84
CA ALA A 227 -1.33 -8.84 -12.31
C ALA A 227 -2.70 -8.31 -11.86
N GLN A 228 -2.80 -7.04 -11.45
CA GLN A 228 -4.06 -6.45 -11.03
C GLN A 228 -5.13 -6.42 -12.13
N TRP A 229 -4.74 -6.31 -13.41
CA TRP A 229 -5.68 -6.12 -14.52
C TRP A 229 -6.42 -7.41 -14.92
N PRO A 230 -5.75 -8.57 -15.05
CA PRO A 230 -6.43 -9.86 -15.15
C PRO A 230 -7.35 -10.12 -13.96
N LEU A 231 -6.89 -9.89 -12.73
CA LEU A 231 -7.70 -10.09 -11.51
C LEU A 231 -8.96 -9.21 -11.52
N THR A 232 -8.81 -7.93 -11.85
CA THR A 232 -9.94 -7.00 -12.03
C THR A 232 -10.92 -7.53 -13.07
N SER A 233 -10.40 -8.01 -14.21
CA SER A 233 -11.23 -8.51 -15.30
C SER A 233 -12.01 -9.76 -14.90
N LEU A 234 -11.39 -10.68 -14.14
CA LEU A 234 -12.05 -11.87 -13.60
C LEU A 234 -13.21 -11.51 -12.68
N ILE A 235 -13.02 -10.57 -11.76
CA ILE A 235 -14.04 -10.15 -10.79
C ILE A 235 -15.25 -9.52 -11.51
N TYR A 236 -15.00 -8.57 -12.42
CA TYR A 236 -16.10 -7.78 -13.00
C TYR A 236 -16.70 -8.39 -14.27
N ASN A 237 -15.97 -9.18 -15.07
CA ASN A 237 -16.56 -9.88 -16.22
C ASN A 237 -17.56 -10.95 -15.76
N ASN A 238 -17.23 -11.71 -14.71
CA ASN A 238 -18.14 -12.70 -14.12
C ASN A 238 -19.38 -12.03 -13.51
N SER A 239 -19.21 -10.91 -12.82
CA SER A 239 -20.31 -10.12 -12.26
C SER A 239 -21.27 -9.62 -13.35
N SER A 240 -20.75 -9.17 -14.49
CA SER A 240 -21.57 -8.72 -15.62
C SER A 240 -22.40 -9.85 -16.25
N ARG A 241 -21.84 -11.06 -16.33
CA ARG A 241 -22.54 -12.25 -16.84
C ARG A 241 -23.61 -12.74 -15.86
N TYR A 242 -23.32 -12.71 -14.56
CA TYR A 242 -24.27 -13.10 -13.51
C TYR A 242 -25.52 -12.19 -13.49
N TYR A 243 -25.32 -10.87 -13.56
CA TYR A 243 -26.43 -9.91 -13.58
C TYR A 243 -27.27 -10.02 -14.87
N LYS A 244 -26.63 -10.21 -16.03
CA LYS A 244 -27.35 -10.48 -17.30
C LYS A 244 -28.14 -11.79 -17.29
N ARG A 245 -27.65 -12.83 -16.58
CA ARG A 245 -28.34 -14.12 -16.47
C ARG A 245 -29.55 -14.04 -15.54
N THR A 246 -29.45 -13.29 -14.45
CA THR A 246 -30.54 -13.12 -13.47
C THR A 246 -31.65 -12.19 -13.97
N GLU A 247 -31.32 -11.15 -14.76
CA GLU A 247 -32.33 -10.36 -15.48
C GLU A 247 -33.09 -11.15 -16.55
N LYS A 248 -32.49 -12.23 -17.10
CA LYS A 248 -33.14 -13.08 -18.11
C LYS A 248 -34.06 -14.16 -17.52
N ILE A 249 -34.04 -14.34 -16.19
CA ILE A 249 -34.84 -15.33 -15.44
C ILE A 249 -36.04 -14.65 -14.74
N ARG A 250 -36.07 -13.31 -14.69
CA ARG A 250 -37.25 -12.51 -14.32
C ARG A 250 -38.05 -12.13 -15.56
#